data_AF-A0A7C5F9H1-F1
#
_entry.id   AF-A0A7C5F9H1-F1
#
_cell.length_a   1.000
_cell.length_b   1.000
_cell.length_c   1.000
_cell.angle_alpha   90.00
_cell.angle_beta   90.00
_cell.angle_gamma   90.00
#
_symmetry.space_group_name_H-M   'P 1'
#
loop_
_entity.id
_entity.type
_entity.pdbx_description
1 polymer ?
#
loop_
_entity_poly.entity_id
_entity_poly.type
_entity_poly.pdbx_seq_one_letter_code
_entity_poly.pdbx_strand_id
1 'polypeptide(L)'
;INLPESNLRLAALTPSDLENLAFVAEHADIVGLSFVNSAQDVESLQQHLALVGHRQPAIVLKIETRRGFENLPEMLLTAMRWPACGVMIARGDLAVECGFERLAEVQEEILWISEAAHVPVIWATQVLESLAKKGIPSRAEVTDAAMGQRAECVMLNKGPHMLSAVRVLDDILRRMQAHKSKRRALLRELHLARVLPAESCIEPDQDNNR
;
A
#
# COMPACT_ATOMS: atom_id res chain seq x y z
N ILE A 1 -1.85 -16.48 -16.70
CA ILE A 1 -1.99 -17.77 -15.98
C ILE A 1 -0.99 -17.70 -14.84
N ASN A 2 -1.44 -17.86 -13.60
CA ASN A 2 -0.54 -17.88 -12.44
C ASN A 2 -0.16 -19.34 -12.14
N LEU A 3 1.12 -19.58 -11.86
CA LEU A 3 1.69 -20.91 -11.68
C LEU A 3 2.57 -20.91 -10.41
N PRO A 4 1.95 -20.78 -9.22
CA PRO A 4 2.65 -20.52 -7.95
C PRO A 4 3.62 -21.63 -7.53
N GLU A 5 3.33 -22.88 -7.92
CA GLU A 5 4.18 -24.05 -7.65
C GLU A 5 5.34 -24.19 -8.66
N SER A 6 5.42 -23.32 -9.68
CA SER A 6 6.42 -23.43 -10.75
C SER A 6 7.54 -22.40 -10.59
N ASN A 7 8.78 -22.85 -10.69
CA ASN A 7 9.95 -21.96 -10.69
C ASN A 7 10.20 -21.42 -12.11
N LEU A 8 9.29 -20.56 -12.58
CA LEU A 8 9.43 -19.90 -13.88
C LEU A 8 10.51 -18.82 -13.81
N ARG A 9 11.60 -19.04 -14.54
CA ARG A 9 12.68 -18.05 -14.72
C ARG A 9 12.35 -17.15 -15.90
N LEU A 10 11.33 -16.30 -15.74
CA LEU A 10 11.01 -15.25 -16.70
C LEU A 10 11.74 -13.98 -16.31
N ALA A 11 12.24 -13.25 -17.33
CA ALA A 11 12.76 -11.91 -17.11
C ALA A 11 11.62 -10.98 -16.71
N ALA A 12 11.85 -10.09 -15.75
CA ALA A 12 10.85 -9.10 -15.34
C ALA A 12 10.52 -8.08 -16.44
N LEU A 13 11.45 -7.85 -17.39
CA LEU A 13 11.25 -6.99 -18.55
C LEU A 13 11.08 -7.85 -19.81
N THR A 14 9.96 -7.66 -20.49
CA THR A 14 9.69 -8.25 -21.80
C THR A 14 10.30 -7.40 -22.92
N PRO A 15 10.46 -7.93 -24.15
CA PRO A 15 10.89 -7.12 -25.29
C PRO A 15 10.01 -5.90 -25.53
N SER A 16 8.69 -6.03 -25.34
CA SER A 16 7.76 -4.90 -25.46
C SER A 16 7.97 -3.85 -24.36
N ASP A 17 8.30 -4.27 -23.13
CA ASP A 17 8.63 -3.31 -22.07
C ASP A 17 9.85 -2.48 -22.46
N LEU A 18 10.90 -3.12 -22.99
CA LEU A 18 12.13 -2.45 -23.43
C LEU A 18 11.87 -1.43 -24.54
N GLU A 19 11.01 -1.76 -25.51
CA GLU A 19 10.60 -0.83 -26.58
C GLU A 19 9.85 0.39 -26.04
N ASN A 20 9.07 0.22 -24.97
CA ASN A 20 8.29 1.29 -24.35
C ASN A 20 9.10 2.16 -23.37
N LEU A 21 10.26 1.70 -22.90
CA LEU A 21 11.03 2.43 -21.88
C LEU A 21 11.48 3.82 -22.34
N ALA A 22 11.78 4.00 -23.64
CA ALA A 22 12.14 5.32 -24.17
C ALA A 22 10.98 6.32 -24.00
N PHE A 23 9.76 5.91 -24.36
CA PHE A 23 8.56 6.72 -24.17
C PHE A 23 8.29 7.01 -22.69
N VAL A 24 8.42 5.98 -21.83
CA VAL A 24 8.22 6.13 -20.38
C VAL A 24 9.25 7.10 -19.78
N ALA A 25 10.52 6.99 -20.16
CA ALA A 25 11.57 7.87 -19.65
C ALA A 25 11.34 9.33 -20.05
N GLU A 26 10.74 9.60 -21.22
CA GLU A 26 10.44 10.96 -21.64
C GLU A 26 9.20 11.55 -20.95
N HIS A 27 8.16 10.75 -20.75
CA HIS A 27 6.82 11.27 -20.43
C HIS A 27 6.27 10.91 -19.04
N ALA A 28 6.80 9.89 -18.38
CA ALA A 28 6.27 9.44 -17.10
C ALA A 28 7.03 10.04 -15.91
N ASP A 29 6.31 10.25 -14.80
CA ASP A 29 6.92 10.59 -13.51
C ASP A 29 7.27 9.34 -12.70
N ILE A 30 6.56 8.23 -12.93
CA ILE A 30 6.70 6.96 -12.21
C ILE A 30 6.58 5.80 -13.19
N VAL A 31 7.43 4.80 -13.03
CA VAL A 31 7.36 3.51 -13.73
C VAL A 31 7.18 2.37 -12.73
N GLY A 32 6.23 1.48 -12.99
CA GLY A 32 5.99 0.29 -12.18
C GLY A 32 6.67 -0.94 -12.78
N LEU A 33 7.53 -1.61 -12.02
CA LEU A 33 8.14 -2.88 -12.42
C LEU A 33 7.28 -4.04 -11.95
N SER A 34 6.57 -4.66 -12.90
CA SER A 34 5.68 -5.79 -12.64
C SER A 34 6.47 -7.10 -12.47
N PHE A 35 5.95 -8.02 -11.65
CA PHE A 35 6.48 -9.34 -11.37
C PHE A 35 7.98 -9.32 -11.05
N VAL A 36 8.41 -8.30 -10.31
CA VAL A 36 9.80 -8.17 -9.87
C VAL A 36 10.11 -9.24 -8.83
N ASN A 37 11.23 -9.96 -9.02
CA ASN A 37 11.56 -11.12 -8.20
C ASN A 37 12.99 -11.12 -7.68
N SER A 38 13.85 -10.20 -8.11
CA SER A 38 15.26 -10.15 -7.72
C SER A 38 15.86 -8.75 -7.85
N ALA A 39 16.96 -8.50 -7.14
CA ALA A 39 17.74 -7.28 -7.30
C ALA A 39 18.20 -7.08 -8.76
N GLN A 40 18.55 -8.17 -9.45
CA GLN A 40 18.95 -8.14 -10.86
C GLN A 40 17.86 -7.59 -11.78
N ASP A 41 16.58 -7.88 -11.51
CA ASP A 41 15.46 -7.32 -12.27
C ASP A 41 15.40 -5.80 -12.10
N VAL A 42 15.62 -5.31 -10.88
CA VAL A 42 15.65 -3.87 -10.56
C VAL A 42 16.84 -3.20 -11.24
N GLU A 43 18.04 -3.80 -11.15
CA GLU A 43 19.25 -3.28 -11.81
C GLU A 43 19.06 -3.22 -13.33
N SER A 44 18.44 -4.23 -13.92
CA SER A 44 18.14 -4.26 -15.35
C SER A 44 17.28 -3.06 -15.76
N LEU A 45 16.20 -2.78 -15.02
CA LEU A 45 15.36 -1.60 -15.30
C LEU A 45 16.16 -0.29 -15.16
N GLN A 46 16.94 -0.14 -14.08
CA GLN A 46 17.75 1.06 -13.85
C GLN A 46 18.76 1.28 -14.99
N GLN A 47 19.42 0.22 -15.46
CA GLN A 47 20.37 0.29 -16.57
C GLN A 47 19.69 0.75 -17.87
N HIS A 48 18.54 0.16 -18.22
CA HIS A 48 17.83 0.55 -19.44
C HIS A 48 17.30 1.99 -19.36
N LEU A 49 16.74 2.40 -18.23
CA LEU A 49 16.29 3.78 -18.03
C LEU A 49 17.45 4.78 -18.12
N ALA A 50 18.63 4.45 -17.58
CA ALA A 50 19.81 5.28 -17.67
C ALA A 50 20.36 5.41 -19.10
N LEU A 51 20.09 4.44 -19.98
CA LEU A 51 20.49 4.47 -21.39
C LEU A 51 19.53 5.28 -22.26
N VAL A 52 18.22 5.22 -21.97
CA VAL A 52 17.19 5.74 -22.88
C VAL A 52 16.70 7.15 -22.57
N GLY A 53 17.02 7.73 -21.40
CA GLY A 53 16.46 9.02 -21.01
C GLY A 53 17.36 9.90 -20.16
N HIS A 54 17.16 11.21 -20.28
CA HIS A 54 17.75 12.21 -19.38
C HIS A 54 16.96 12.38 -18.08
N ARG A 55 15.69 11.97 -18.08
CA ARG A 55 14.85 11.96 -16.89
C ARG A 55 14.94 10.59 -16.22
N GLN A 56 14.79 10.60 -14.90
CA GLN A 56 14.83 9.39 -14.07
C GLN A 56 13.47 9.29 -13.36
N PRO A 57 12.45 8.67 -13.99
CA PRO A 57 11.15 8.47 -13.33
C PRO A 57 11.34 7.64 -12.06
N ALA A 58 10.48 7.86 -11.06
CA ALA A 58 10.52 7.06 -9.84
C ALA A 58 10.19 5.60 -10.17
N ILE A 59 10.88 4.65 -9.53
CA ILE A 59 10.64 3.21 -9.73
C ILE A 59 9.74 2.69 -8.63
N VAL A 60 8.61 2.08 -9.00
CA VAL A 60 7.74 1.36 -8.07
C VAL A 60 7.90 -0.14 -8.26
N LEU A 61 8.35 -0.83 -7.21
CA LEU A 61 8.43 -2.29 -7.19
C LEU A 61 7.03 -2.87 -6.92
N LYS A 62 6.48 -3.64 -7.87
CA LYS A 62 5.18 -4.29 -7.67
C LYS A 62 5.39 -5.69 -7.09
N ILE A 63 5.02 -5.85 -5.82
CA ILE A 63 5.15 -7.12 -5.10
C ILE A 63 3.92 -7.96 -5.40
N GLU A 64 4.08 -8.85 -6.38
CA GLU A 64 3.02 -9.68 -7.00
C GLU A 64 3.20 -11.17 -6.73
N THR A 65 4.38 -11.59 -6.26
CA THR A 65 4.76 -12.99 -6.10
C THR A 65 5.34 -13.26 -4.72
N ARG A 66 5.31 -14.53 -4.29
CA ARG A 66 5.98 -14.96 -3.06
C ARG A 66 7.48 -14.66 -3.09
N ARG A 67 8.14 -14.93 -4.21
CA ARG A 67 9.57 -14.68 -4.38
C ARG A 67 9.90 -13.18 -4.36
N GLY A 68 9.06 -12.33 -4.95
CA GLY A 68 9.19 -10.88 -4.85
C GLY A 68 9.05 -10.39 -3.42
N PHE A 69 8.16 -11.00 -2.63
CA PHE A 69 8.07 -10.71 -1.19
C PHE A 69 9.32 -11.17 -0.43
N GLU A 70 9.77 -12.42 -0.61
CA GLU A 70 10.95 -12.97 0.08
C GLU A 70 12.24 -12.18 -0.22
N ASN A 71 12.38 -11.67 -1.46
CA ASN A 71 13.54 -10.88 -1.89
C ASN A 71 13.34 -9.36 -1.72
N LEU A 72 12.23 -8.90 -1.15
CA LEU A 72 11.91 -7.47 -1.03
C LEU A 72 13.05 -6.66 -0.40
N PRO A 73 13.69 -7.08 0.72
CA PRO A 73 14.77 -6.28 1.31
C PRO A 73 15.93 -6.01 0.34
N GLU A 74 16.37 -7.01 -0.41
CA GLU A 74 17.49 -6.88 -1.36
C GLU A 74 17.10 -6.02 -2.58
N MET A 75 15.89 -6.24 -3.11
CA MET A 75 15.35 -5.44 -4.21
C MET A 75 15.19 -3.97 -3.81
N LEU A 76 14.75 -3.72 -2.57
CA LEU A 76 14.55 -2.38 -2.04
C LEU A 76 15.88 -1.63 -1.89
N LEU A 77 16.89 -2.27 -1.32
CA LEU A 77 18.25 -1.69 -1.24
C LEU A 77 18.80 -1.34 -2.63
N THR A 78 18.52 -2.18 -3.62
CA THR A 78 18.90 -1.92 -5.01
C THR A 78 18.11 -0.75 -5.60
N ALA A 79 16.80 -0.70 -5.39
CA ALA A 79 15.93 0.37 -5.85
C ALA A 79 16.29 1.72 -5.25
N MET A 80 16.74 1.76 -3.99
CA MET A 80 17.18 2.97 -3.27
C MET A 80 18.47 3.59 -3.84
N ARG A 81 19.18 2.90 -4.75
CA ARG A 81 20.28 3.50 -5.53
C ARG A 81 19.76 4.42 -6.65
N TRP A 82 18.46 4.37 -6.96
CA TRP A 82 17.79 5.27 -7.88
C TRP A 82 17.31 6.54 -7.15
N PRO A 83 17.15 7.70 -7.82
CA PRO A 83 16.78 8.94 -7.14
C PRO A 83 15.47 8.89 -6.34
N ALA A 84 14.50 8.10 -6.81
CA ALA A 84 13.21 7.93 -6.15
C ALA A 84 12.68 6.51 -6.38
N CYS A 85 12.18 5.89 -5.32
CA CYS A 85 11.53 4.58 -5.41
C CYS A 85 10.31 4.47 -4.49
N GLY A 86 9.48 3.46 -4.77
CA GLY A 86 8.30 3.10 -4.00
C GLY A 86 8.04 1.60 -4.07
N VAL A 87 7.11 1.13 -3.25
CA VAL A 87 6.65 -0.27 -3.23
C VAL A 87 5.15 -0.28 -3.46
N MET A 88 4.65 -1.24 -4.25
CA MET A 88 3.22 -1.48 -4.40
C MET A 88 2.89 -2.87 -3.89
N ILE A 89 1.91 -2.95 -2.98
CA ILE A 89 1.33 -4.22 -2.54
C ILE A 89 0.27 -4.61 -3.57
N ALA A 90 0.65 -5.43 -4.55
CA ALA A 90 -0.23 -5.83 -5.64
C ALA A 90 -1.01 -7.11 -5.26
N ARG A 91 -1.97 -6.93 -4.35
CA ARG A 91 -2.68 -7.99 -3.62
C ARG A 91 -3.43 -8.97 -4.52
N GLY A 92 -3.89 -8.55 -5.70
CA GLY A 92 -4.59 -9.42 -6.66
C GLY A 92 -3.76 -10.63 -7.07
N ASP A 93 -2.57 -10.40 -7.61
CA ASP A 93 -1.65 -11.48 -7.99
C ASP A 93 -0.99 -12.11 -6.76
N LEU A 94 -0.63 -11.30 -5.77
CA LEU A 94 0.03 -11.78 -4.55
C LEU A 94 -0.84 -12.77 -3.75
N ALA A 95 -2.16 -12.58 -3.72
CA ALA A 95 -3.07 -13.52 -3.06
C ALA A 95 -3.16 -14.87 -3.80
N VAL A 96 -3.06 -14.85 -5.13
CA VAL A 96 -3.00 -16.08 -5.93
C VAL A 96 -1.69 -16.83 -5.68
N GLU A 97 -0.60 -16.10 -5.44
CA GLU A 97 0.74 -16.66 -5.22
C GLU A 97 0.99 -17.16 -3.79
N CYS A 98 0.49 -16.44 -2.77
CA CYS A 98 0.78 -16.74 -1.36
C CYS A 98 -0.36 -17.43 -0.61
N GLY A 99 -1.54 -17.56 -1.23
CA GLY A 99 -2.77 -17.95 -0.56
C GLY A 99 -3.49 -16.76 0.09
N PHE A 100 -4.82 -16.80 0.10
CA PHE A 100 -5.64 -15.72 0.66
C PHE A 100 -5.48 -15.58 2.18
N GLU A 101 -5.26 -16.69 2.87
CA GLU A 101 -5.11 -16.77 4.31
C GLU A 101 -3.86 -16.04 4.80
N ARG A 102 -2.78 -16.02 4.00
CA ARG A 102 -1.52 -15.37 4.38
C ARG A 102 -1.41 -13.92 3.88
N LEU A 103 -2.32 -13.48 3.01
CA LEU A 103 -2.27 -12.14 2.41
C LEU A 103 -2.23 -11.03 3.48
N ALA A 104 -3.01 -11.20 4.55
CA ALA A 104 -3.05 -10.25 5.66
C ALA A 104 -1.71 -10.14 6.41
N GLU A 105 -0.94 -11.22 6.51
CA GLU A 105 0.40 -11.19 7.14
C GLU A 105 1.43 -10.58 6.20
N VAL A 106 1.42 -11.00 4.93
CA VAL A 106 2.38 -10.55 3.91
C VAL A 106 2.27 -9.03 3.69
N GLN A 107 1.07 -8.49 3.59
CA GLN A 107 0.89 -7.03 3.41
C GLN A 107 1.40 -6.22 4.61
N GLU A 108 1.29 -6.75 5.84
CA GLU A 108 1.78 -6.09 7.06
C GLU A 108 3.30 -6.04 7.07
N GLU A 109 3.94 -7.14 6.71
CA GLU A 109 5.40 -7.21 6.65
C GLU A 109 5.97 -6.31 5.55
N ILE A 110 5.32 -6.23 4.37
CA ILE A 110 5.71 -5.28 3.32
C ILE A 110 5.63 -3.83 3.83
N LEU A 111 4.57 -3.48 4.57
CA LEU A 111 4.45 -2.15 5.19
C LEU A 111 5.58 -1.89 6.19
N TRP A 112 5.96 -2.89 7.01
CA TRP A 112 7.01 -2.71 8.01
C TRP A 112 8.39 -2.55 7.39
N ILE A 113 8.72 -3.37 6.39
CA ILE A 113 9.99 -3.28 5.65
C ILE A 113 10.09 -1.91 4.98
N SER A 114 9.03 -1.48 4.30
CA SER A 114 9.01 -0.20 3.58
C SER A 114 9.07 1.00 4.53
N GLU A 115 8.38 0.95 5.67
CA GLU A 115 8.45 1.99 6.71
C GLU A 115 9.86 2.09 7.29
N ALA A 116 10.51 0.96 7.60
CA ALA A 116 11.88 0.94 8.11
C ALA A 116 12.88 1.54 7.08
N ALA A 117 12.66 1.28 5.80
CA ALA A 117 13.44 1.84 4.70
C ALA A 117 13.08 3.29 4.34
N HIS A 118 12.03 3.86 4.94
CA HIS A 118 11.46 5.16 4.58
C HIS A 118 11.03 5.25 3.11
N VAL A 119 10.54 4.15 2.55
CA VAL A 119 10.07 4.06 1.15
C VAL A 119 8.54 4.07 1.12
N PRO A 120 7.90 4.92 0.30
CA PRO A 120 6.44 5.00 0.22
C PRO A 120 5.83 3.73 -0.35
N VAL A 121 4.68 3.36 0.19
CA VAL A 121 3.88 2.19 -0.18
C VAL A 121 2.60 2.63 -0.88
N ILE A 122 2.24 1.91 -1.94
CA ILE A 122 0.96 1.98 -2.62
C ILE A 122 0.14 0.74 -2.24
N TRP A 123 -0.97 0.97 -1.55
CA TRP A 123 -1.97 -0.03 -1.24
C TRP A 123 -2.84 -0.28 -2.47
N ALA A 124 -2.62 -1.39 -3.17
CA ALA A 124 -3.17 -1.60 -4.50
C ALA A 124 -4.04 -2.82 -4.62
N THR A 125 -4.81 -2.82 -5.72
CA THR A 125 -5.74 -3.85 -6.20
C THR A 125 -6.96 -4.06 -5.31
N GLN A 126 -8.13 -4.22 -5.93
CA GLN A 126 -9.39 -4.58 -5.28
C GLN A 126 -9.91 -3.64 -4.16
N VAL A 127 -9.31 -2.46 -4.00
CA VAL A 127 -9.86 -1.42 -3.12
C VAL A 127 -11.15 -0.88 -3.75
N LEU A 128 -12.27 -1.01 -3.03
CA LEU A 128 -13.59 -0.54 -3.50
C LEU A 128 -13.96 -1.04 -4.91
N GLU A 129 -13.54 -2.27 -5.25
CA GLU A 129 -13.71 -2.86 -6.58
C GLU A 129 -15.17 -2.92 -7.02
N SER A 130 -16.06 -3.37 -6.14
CA SER A 130 -17.49 -3.48 -6.39
C SER A 130 -18.13 -2.10 -6.52
N LEU A 131 -17.66 -1.11 -5.78
CA LEU A 131 -18.10 0.27 -5.97
C LEU A 131 -17.67 0.79 -7.34
N ALA A 132 -16.40 0.63 -7.73
CA ALA A 132 -15.92 1.07 -9.03
C ALA A 132 -16.69 0.40 -10.19
N LYS A 133 -16.98 -0.90 -10.07
CA LYS A 133 -17.63 -1.71 -11.12
C LYS A 133 -19.16 -1.64 -11.14
N LYS A 134 -19.79 -1.65 -9.96
CA LYS A 134 -21.25 -1.86 -9.78
C LYS A 134 -21.94 -0.70 -9.05
N GLY A 135 -21.19 0.29 -8.57
CA GLY A 135 -21.72 1.48 -7.92
C GLY A 135 -22.04 1.32 -6.43
N ILE A 136 -21.83 0.13 -5.86
CA ILE A 136 -22.15 -0.17 -4.46
C ILE A 136 -20.97 -0.92 -3.81
N PRO A 137 -20.37 -0.40 -2.72
CA PRO A 137 -19.31 -1.09 -2.00
C PRO A 137 -19.88 -2.19 -1.09
N SER A 138 -19.06 -3.21 -0.83
CA SER A 138 -19.30 -4.15 0.25
C SER A 138 -18.76 -3.62 1.59
N ARG A 139 -19.24 -4.18 2.70
CA ARG A 139 -18.69 -3.89 4.04
C ARG A 139 -17.20 -4.22 4.14
N ALA A 140 -16.78 -5.32 3.53
CA ALA A 140 -15.37 -5.73 3.50
C ALA A 140 -14.49 -4.71 2.77
N GLU A 141 -14.96 -4.17 1.63
CA GLU A 141 -14.23 -3.16 0.87
C GLU A 141 -14.10 -1.83 1.60
N VAL A 142 -15.10 -1.42 2.39
CA VAL A 142 -15.02 -0.21 3.22
C VAL A 142 -13.96 -0.38 4.31
N THR A 143 -13.94 -1.55 4.97
CA THR A 143 -12.91 -1.88 5.96
C THR A 143 -11.52 -1.92 5.33
N ASP A 144 -11.39 -2.52 4.15
CA ASP A 144 -10.13 -2.59 3.41
C ASP A 144 -9.61 -1.20 3.02
N ALA A 145 -10.47 -0.35 2.48
CA ALA A 145 -10.13 1.04 2.14
C ALA A 145 -9.67 1.83 3.38
N ALA A 146 -10.29 1.60 4.54
CA ALA A 146 -9.87 2.21 5.79
C ALA A 146 -8.48 1.72 6.27
N MET A 147 -8.13 0.46 6.00
CA MET A 147 -6.78 -0.08 6.27
C MET A 147 -5.72 0.54 5.35
N GLY A 148 -6.09 0.88 4.12
CA GLY A 148 -5.22 1.57 3.16
C GLY A 148 -4.63 2.89 3.65
N GLN A 149 -5.21 3.52 4.69
CA GLN A 149 -4.66 4.71 5.35
C GLN A 149 -3.22 4.51 5.89
N ARG A 150 -2.81 3.26 6.09
CA ARG A 150 -1.47 2.93 6.57
C ARG A 150 -0.37 3.07 5.52
N ALA A 151 -0.75 3.16 4.25
CA ALA A 151 0.14 3.41 3.13
C ALA A 151 0.08 4.89 2.73
N GLU A 152 1.08 5.36 2.00
CA GLU A 152 1.15 6.74 1.47
C GLU A 152 0.12 6.97 0.37
N CYS A 153 -0.24 5.91 -0.35
CA CYS A 153 -1.17 5.97 -1.47
C CYS A 153 -2.09 4.76 -1.47
N VAL A 154 -3.33 4.98 -1.90
CA VAL A 154 -4.29 3.91 -2.17
C VAL A 154 -4.67 3.96 -3.65
N MET A 155 -4.49 2.85 -4.34
CA MET A 155 -4.77 2.72 -5.77
C MET A 155 -6.17 2.11 -5.99
N LEU A 156 -6.97 2.77 -6.82
CA LEU A 156 -8.23 2.24 -7.34
C LEU A 156 -8.02 1.67 -8.74
N ASN A 157 -8.74 0.60 -9.05
CA ASN A 157 -8.78 0.01 -10.40
C ASN A 157 -9.75 0.77 -11.32
N LYS A 158 -10.10 0.20 -12.47
CA LYS A 158 -11.04 0.78 -13.44
C LYS A 158 -12.50 0.41 -13.18
N GLY A 159 -13.43 1.29 -13.58
CA GLY A 159 -14.86 0.98 -13.61
C GLY A 159 -15.73 2.16 -14.07
N PRO A 160 -17.03 1.95 -14.34
CA PRO A 160 -17.94 3.02 -14.74
C PRO A 160 -18.24 4.03 -13.62
N HIS A 161 -18.04 3.66 -12.35
CA HIS A 161 -18.38 4.50 -11.20
C HIS A 161 -17.16 5.12 -10.50
N MET A 162 -16.07 5.40 -11.24
CA MET A 162 -14.80 5.85 -10.65
C MET A 162 -14.88 7.15 -9.86
N LEU A 163 -15.66 8.13 -10.32
CA LEU A 163 -15.86 9.37 -9.56
C LEU A 163 -16.52 9.11 -8.21
N SER A 164 -17.42 8.12 -8.13
CA SER A 164 -18.02 7.70 -6.87
C SER A 164 -16.98 7.00 -5.99
N ALA A 165 -16.21 6.07 -6.57
CA ALA A 165 -15.15 5.34 -5.85
C ALA A 165 -14.11 6.28 -5.24
N VAL A 166 -13.64 7.28 -5.98
CA VAL A 166 -12.69 8.30 -5.50
C VAL A 166 -13.28 9.11 -4.34
N ARG A 167 -14.53 9.58 -4.45
CA ARG A 167 -15.19 10.35 -3.38
C ARG A 167 -15.37 9.54 -2.10
N VAL A 168 -15.79 8.29 -2.22
CA VAL A 168 -15.96 7.39 -1.07
C VAL A 168 -14.61 7.08 -0.44
N LEU A 169 -13.57 6.82 -1.25
CA LEU A 169 -12.23 6.59 -0.74
C LEU A 169 -11.69 7.82 0.02
N ASP A 170 -11.83 9.02 -0.54
CA ASP A 170 -11.41 10.28 0.10
C ASP A 170 -12.15 10.51 1.43
N ASP A 171 -13.47 10.30 1.49
CA ASP A 171 -14.25 10.42 2.72
C ASP A 171 -13.79 9.41 3.80
N ILE A 172 -13.59 8.14 3.41
CA ILE A 172 -13.08 7.10 4.33
C ILE A 172 -11.70 7.49 4.87
N LEU A 173 -10.76 7.84 4.00
CA LEU A 173 -9.38 8.13 4.40
C LEU A 173 -9.29 9.40 5.26
N ARG A 174 -10.03 10.46 4.94
CA ARG A 174 -10.08 11.68 5.76
C ARG A 174 -10.62 11.42 7.16
N ARG A 175 -11.69 10.62 7.27
CA ARG A 175 -12.22 10.21 8.58
C ARG A 175 -11.19 9.41 9.37
N MET A 176 -10.49 8.49 8.70
CA MET A 176 -9.48 7.64 9.34
C MET A 176 -8.23 8.42 9.78
N GLN A 177 -7.81 9.44 9.04
CA GLN A 177 -6.69 10.32 9.41
C GLN A 177 -6.92 11.02 10.75
N ALA A 178 -8.18 11.33 11.11
CA ALA A 178 -8.51 11.92 12.40
C ALA A 178 -8.36 10.95 13.60
N HIS A 179 -8.13 9.66 13.34
CA HIS A 179 -8.00 8.60 14.36
C HIS A 179 -6.63 7.93 14.36
N LYS A 180 -5.91 7.89 13.23
CA LYS A 180 -4.61 7.22 13.10
C LYS A 180 -3.66 8.02 12.22
N SER A 181 -2.40 8.16 12.65
CA SER A 181 -1.31 8.64 11.80
C SER A 181 -0.17 7.62 11.86
N LYS A 182 0.12 6.94 10.74
CA LYS A 182 1.25 5.99 10.57
C LYS A 182 1.64 5.20 11.82
N ARG A 183 0.76 4.31 12.29
CA ARG A 183 0.97 3.45 13.48
C ARG A 183 1.05 4.16 14.84
N ARG A 184 1.13 5.50 14.93
CA ARG A 184 0.77 6.22 16.16
C ARG A 184 -0.75 6.23 16.27
N ALA A 185 -1.26 5.47 17.23
CA ALA A 185 -2.58 5.75 17.76
C ALA A 185 -2.55 7.19 18.27
N LEU A 186 -3.21 8.10 17.55
CA LEU A 186 -3.56 9.39 18.11
C LEU A 186 -4.69 9.06 19.08
N LEU A 187 -4.37 8.89 20.36
CA LEU A 187 -5.34 8.65 21.42
C LEU A 187 -6.19 9.91 21.59
N ARG A 188 -7.10 10.14 20.64
CA ARG A 188 -8.07 11.22 20.67
C ARG A 188 -9.03 10.95 21.82
N GLU A 189 -9.32 11.99 22.59
CA GLU A 189 -10.30 11.95 23.67
C GLU A 189 -11.62 11.34 23.15
N LEU A 190 -12.05 10.23 23.75
CA LEU A 190 -13.35 9.62 23.47
C LEU A 190 -14.42 10.58 23.97
N HIS A 191 -15.28 11.07 23.06
CA HIS A 191 -16.42 11.93 23.40
C HIS A 191 -17.38 11.32 24.44
N LEU A 192 -17.30 10.00 24.68
CA LEU A 192 -17.99 9.28 25.76
C LEU A 192 -17.56 9.74 27.17
N ALA A 193 -16.31 10.18 27.35
CA ALA A 193 -15.79 10.61 28.65
C ALA A 193 -16.45 11.92 29.15
N ARG A 194 -17.06 12.71 28.25
CA ARG A 194 -17.82 13.92 28.61
C ARG A 194 -19.28 13.66 28.99
N VAL A 195 -19.76 12.44 28.76
CA VAL A 195 -21.17 12.06 28.99
C VAL A 195 -21.35 11.33 30.33
N LEU A 196 -20.26 10.95 31.00
CA LEU A 196 -20.33 10.40 32.35
C LEU A 196 -20.58 11.55 33.35
N PRO A 197 -21.68 11.53 34.11
CA PRO A 197 -21.86 12.47 35.21
C PRO A 197 -20.70 12.28 36.18
N ALA A 198 -20.09 13.38 36.63
CA ALA A 198 -19.18 13.35 37.76
C ALA A 198 -20.02 12.95 38.99
N GLU A 199 -20.04 11.66 39.33
CA GLU A 199 -20.57 11.23 40.61
C GLU A 199 -19.75 11.92 41.71
N SER A 200 -20.48 12.66 42.53
CA SER A 200 -20.03 13.43 43.67
C SER A 200 -19.03 12.65 44.51
N CYS A 201 -17.81 13.17 44.62
CA CYS A 201 -16.89 12.77 45.66
C CYS A 201 -17.62 12.93 47.00
N ILE A 202 -17.79 11.81 47.71
CA ILE A 202 -18.31 11.75 49.07
C ILE A 202 -17.41 12.67 49.91
N GLU A 203 -17.98 13.76 50.42
CA GLU A 203 -17.30 14.59 51.42
C GLU A 203 -17.05 13.73 52.68
N PRO A 204 -15.85 13.79 53.28
CA PRO A 204 -15.63 13.14 54.55
C PRO A 204 -16.48 13.85 55.61
N ASP A 205 -17.34 13.06 56.24
CA ASP A 205 -18.21 13.43 57.35
C ASP A 205 -17.43 14.23 58.41
N GLN A 206 -17.71 15.54 58.48
CA GLN A 206 -17.31 16.39 59.61
C GLN A 206 -18.49 16.46 60.59
N ASP A 207 -18.47 15.60 61.60
CA ASP A 207 -19.14 15.84 62.88
C ASP A 207 -18.30 15.17 63.99
N ASN A 208 -17.43 15.90 64.70
CA ASN A 208 -17.70 16.86 65.78
C ASN A 208 -18.13 16.20 67.11
N ASN A 209 -17.21 16.27 68.08
CA ASN A 209 -17.41 16.38 69.53
C ASN A 209 -18.00 15.19 70.33
N ARG A 210 -17.13 14.48 71.07
CA ARG A 210 -17.13 14.37 72.56
C ARG A 210 -15.97 13.52 73.08
#